data_AF-A0A1Y2C3A9-F1
#
_entry.id   AF-A0A1Y2C3A9-F1
#
_cell.length_a   1.000
_cell.length_b   1.000
_cell.length_c   1.000
_cell.angle_alpha   90.00
_cell.angle_beta   90.00
_cell.angle_gamma   90.00
#
_symmetry.space_group_name_H-M   'P 1'
#
loop_
_entity.id
_entity.type
_entity.pdbx_description
1 polymer ?
#
loop_
_entity_poly.entity_id
_entity_poly.type
_entity_poly.pdbx_seq_one_letter_code
_entity_poly.pdbx_strand_id
1 'polypeptide(L)'
;MSLTLRPFTDANEALETMTQLRHECGWDAEKVPEWIRQAQQGDRINLACEVSQQESENKTVVVGMISLVLRDDDYQLNIDKCLANPETKTAMIKSLFIRHAYQRKGYGKESILQLEKFAASKYGIEIMALDTAASDVNNMASIRNWVMSSFENGFQ
;
A
#
# COMPACT_ATOMS: atom_id res chain seq x y z
N MET A 1 -15.19 -17.23 4.28
CA MET A 1 -15.09 -15.90 3.63
C MET A 1 -13.78 -15.86 2.87
N SER A 2 -13.85 -15.87 1.54
CA SER A 2 -12.68 -15.71 0.67
C SER A 2 -12.39 -14.23 0.46
N LEU A 3 -11.11 -13.86 0.53
CA LEU A 3 -10.64 -12.55 0.07
C LEU A 3 -10.33 -12.65 -1.42
N THR A 4 -10.48 -11.55 -2.16
CA THR A 4 -10.09 -11.41 -3.56
C THR A 4 -9.43 -10.06 -3.78
N LEU A 5 -8.45 -9.99 -4.68
CA LEU A 5 -7.87 -8.72 -5.11
C LEU A 5 -8.52 -8.23 -6.41
N ARG A 6 -9.01 -6.99 -6.41
CA ARG A 6 -9.57 -6.33 -7.60
C ARG A 6 -8.74 -5.09 -7.94
N PRO A 7 -8.16 -4.98 -9.16
CA PRO A 7 -7.50 -3.77 -9.59
C PRO A 7 -8.47 -2.59 -9.65
N PHE A 8 -8.06 -1.43 -9.17
CA PHE A 8 -8.77 -0.19 -9.46
C PHE A 8 -8.56 0.16 -10.93
N THR A 9 -9.63 0.18 -11.72
CA THR A 9 -9.61 0.49 -13.16
C THR A 9 -10.28 1.83 -13.48
N ASP A 10 -11.25 2.24 -12.68
CA ASP A 10 -11.83 3.57 -12.73
C ASP A 10 -11.07 4.54 -11.81
N ALA A 11 -10.63 5.67 -12.37
CA ALA A 11 -9.80 6.63 -11.64
C ALA A 11 -10.56 7.39 -10.54
N ASN A 12 -11.87 7.60 -10.71
CA ASN A 12 -12.68 8.31 -9.72
C ASN A 12 -12.98 7.41 -8.52
N GLU A 13 -13.36 6.15 -8.77
CA GLU A 13 -13.51 5.12 -7.73
C GLU A 13 -12.20 4.94 -6.96
N ALA A 14 -11.07 4.88 -7.68
CA ALA A 14 -9.75 4.78 -7.09
C ALA A 14 -9.46 5.97 -6.17
N LEU A 15 -9.68 7.20 -6.66
CA LEU A 15 -9.42 8.42 -5.90
C LEU A 15 -10.24 8.45 -4.60
N GLU A 16 -11.54 8.20 -4.68
CA GLU A 16 -12.42 8.22 -3.52
C GLU A 16 -12.06 7.11 -2.51
N THR A 17 -12.01 5.86 -2.98
CA THR A 17 -11.83 4.69 -2.12
C THR A 17 -10.43 4.65 -1.50
N MET A 18 -9.39 4.89 -2.29
CA MET A 18 -8.01 4.86 -1.78
C MET A 18 -7.77 6.02 -0.81
N THR A 19 -8.29 7.22 -1.09
CA THR A 19 -8.17 8.37 -0.17
C THR A 19 -8.84 8.07 1.17
N GLN A 20 -10.04 7.48 1.15
CA GLN A 20 -10.72 7.04 2.38
C GLN A 20 -9.85 6.03 3.15
N LEU A 21 -9.36 4.98 2.48
CA LEU A 21 -8.53 3.94 3.11
C LEU A 21 -7.23 4.52 3.69
N ARG A 22 -6.61 5.49 3.03
CA ARG A 22 -5.39 6.15 3.52
C ARG A 22 -5.65 7.09 4.69
N HIS A 23 -6.78 7.78 4.71
CA HIS A 23 -7.20 8.53 5.89
C HIS A 23 -7.46 7.61 7.09
N GLU A 24 -8.10 6.45 6.88
CA GLU A 24 -8.29 5.45 7.94
C GLU A 24 -6.96 4.84 8.42
N CYS A 25 -6.01 4.64 7.50
CA CYS A 25 -4.65 4.22 7.83
C CYS A 25 -3.89 5.32 8.61
N GLY A 26 -4.20 6.58 8.34
CA GLY A 26 -3.59 7.80 8.92
C GLY A 26 -2.34 8.32 8.21
N TRP A 27 -2.01 7.79 7.02
CA TRP A 27 -0.71 8.00 6.37
C TRP A 27 -0.89 8.21 4.85
N ASP A 28 -0.12 9.12 4.24
CA ASP A 28 0.02 9.31 2.79
C ASP A 28 -1.29 9.43 1.98
N ALA A 29 -2.35 10.03 2.54
CA ALA A 29 -3.60 10.25 1.79
C ALA A 29 -3.38 11.24 0.63
N GLU A 30 -2.49 12.21 0.84
CA GLU A 30 -2.07 13.21 -0.13
C GLU A 30 -1.31 12.62 -1.34
N LYS A 31 -0.79 11.40 -1.23
CA LYS A 31 -0.06 10.72 -2.32
C LYS A 31 -0.96 9.91 -3.25
N VAL A 32 -2.26 9.75 -2.92
CA VAL A 32 -3.19 8.98 -3.75
C VAL A 32 -3.28 9.46 -5.21
N PRO A 33 -3.36 10.78 -5.50
CA PRO A 33 -3.37 11.26 -6.89
C PRO A 33 -2.13 10.83 -7.68
N GLU A 34 -0.96 10.88 -7.05
CA GLU A 34 0.30 10.43 -7.64
C GLU A 34 0.29 8.92 -7.93
N TRP A 35 -0.26 8.11 -7.02
CA TRP A 35 -0.36 6.66 -7.23
C TRP A 35 -1.33 6.27 -8.34
N ILE A 36 -2.36 7.08 -8.58
CA ILE A 36 -3.27 6.91 -9.72
C ILE A 36 -2.53 7.25 -11.02
N ARG A 37 -1.74 8.33 -11.03
CA ARG A 37 -0.87 8.70 -12.17
C ARG A 37 0.10 7.57 -12.52
N GLN A 38 0.81 7.02 -11.53
CA GLN A 38 1.70 5.87 -11.71
C GLN A 38 0.96 4.63 -12.26
N ALA A 39 -0.28 4.41 -11.81
CA ALA A 39 -1.08 3.29 -12.32
C ALA A 39 -1.48 3.46 -13.78
N GLN A 40 -1.79 4.69 -14.21
CA GLN A 40 -2.07 5.00 -15.61
C GLN A 40 -0.85 4.82 -16.52
N GLN A 41 0.36 4.95 -15.97
CA GLN A 41 1.62 4.72 -16.69
C GLN A 41 2.04 3.25 -16.74
N GLY A 42 1.39 2.39 -15.95
CA GLY A 42 1.75 0.97 -15.83
C GLY A 42 2.89 0.69 -14.86
N ASP A 43 3.35 1.69 -14.12
CA ASP A 43 4.44 1.55 -13.14
C ASP A 43 3.94 0.98 -11.81
N ARG A 44 2.64 1.07 -11.56
CA ARG A 44 1.98 0.62 -10.34
C ARG A 44 0.63 -0.03 -10.63
N ILE A 45 0.24 -0.99 -9.80
CA ILE A 45 -1.11 -1.55 -9.77
C ILE A 45 -1.66 -1.36 -8.36
N ASN A 46 -2.76 -0.61 -8.25
CA ASN A 46 -3.50 -0.46 -7.00
C ASN A 46 -4.64 -1.47 -6.96
N LEU A 47 -4.74 -2.26 -5.90
CA LEU A 47 -5.77 -3.28 -5.75
C LEU A 47 -6.57 -3.07 -4.46
N ALA A 48 -7.89 -3.19 -4.59
CA ALA A 48 -8.80 -3.35 -3.47
C ALA A 48 -8.72 -4.77 -2.93
N CYS A 49 -8.64 -4.92 -1.61
CA CYS A 49 -8.83 -6.18 -0.92
C CYS A 49 -10.33 -6.34 -0.63
N GLU A 50 -10.99 -7.28 -1.29
CA GLU A 50 -12.44 -7.49 -1.17
C GLU A 50 -12.76 -8.80 -0.49
N VAL A 51 -13.85 -8.83 0.29
CA VAL A 51 -14.38 -10.05 0.91
C VAL A 51 -15.84 -10.19 0.53
N SER A 52 -16.23 -11.39 0.09
CA SER A 52 -17.63 -11.72 -0.16
C SER A 52 -18.39 -11.87 1.16
N GLN A 53 -19.49 -11.13 1.32
CA GLN A 53 -20.49 -11.43 2.36
C GLN A 53 -21.37 -12.60 1.89
N GLN A 54 -22.01 -13.31 2.83
CA GLN A 54 -22.67 -14.61 2.61
C GLN A 54 -23.67 -14.66 1.42
N GLU A 55 -23.89 -15.89 0.94
CA GLU A 55 -24.48 -16.38 -0.32
C GLU A 55 -25.80 -15.78 -0.84
N SER A 56 -26.48 -14.88 -0.11
CA SER A 56 -27.78 -14.33 -0.54
C SER A 56 -27.69 -13.01 -1.31
N GLU A 57 -26.60 -12.28 -1.18
CA GLU A 57 -26.34 -11.05 -1.95
C GLU A 57 -24.89 -11.13 -2.45
N ASN A 58 -24.67 -11.04 -3.76
CA ASN A 58 -23.34 -10.97 -4.41
C ASN A 58 -22.59 -9.68 -4.03
N LYS A 59 -22.56 -9.33 -2.75
CA LYS A 59 -22.04 -8.09 -2.21
C LYS A 59 -20.62 -8.35 -1.71
N THR A 60 -19.66 -7.81 -2.43
CA THR A 60 -18.29 -7.70 -1.96
C THR A 60 -18.14 -6.43 -1.13
N VAL A 61 -17.28 -6.49 -0.12
CA VAL A 61 -16.92 -5.33 0.70
C VAL A 61 -15.42 -5.12 0.62
N VAL A 62 -15.01 -3.89 0.35
CA VAL A 62 -13.60 -3.47 0.39
C VAL A 62 -13.14 -3.40 1.84
N VAL A 63 -12.30 -4.37 2.24
CA VAL A 63 -11.74 -4.48 3.60
C VAL A 63 -10.36 -3.86 3.72
N GLY A 64 -9.76 -3.44 2.61
CA GLY A 64 -8.41 -2.88 2.57
C GLY A 64 -7.91 -2.60 1.17
N MET A 65 -6.62 -2.30 1.05
CA MET A 65 -5.90 -2.15 -0.20
C MET A 65 -4.48 -2.71 -0.11
N ILE A 66 -3.92 -3.02 -1.27
CA ILE A 66 -2.52 -3.38 -1.47
C ILE A 66 -2.07 -2.89 -2.85
N SER A 67 -0.80 -2.51 -2.98
CA SER A 67 -0.24 -2.07 -4.27
C SER A 67 0.95 -2.92 -4.67
N LEU A 68 1.04 -3.19 -5.98
CA LEU A 68 2.22 -3.75 -6.64
C LEU A 68 2.91 -2.63 -7.41
N VAL A 69 4.16 -2.35 -7.10
CA VAL A 69 4.99 -1.39 -7.83
C VAL A 69 5.92 -2.18 -8.74
N LEU A 70 5.83 -1.92 -10.04
CA LEU A 70 6.64 -2.56 -11.08
C LEU A 70 7.88 -1.72 -11.41
N ARG A 71 7.75 -0.39 -11.37
CA ARG A 71 8.86 0.54 -11.51
C ARG A 71 8.79 1.57 -10.39
N ASP A 72 9.91 1.82 -9.75
CA ASP A 72 9.99 2.80 -8.66
C ASP A 72 10.69 4.06 -9.18
N ASP A 73 9.93 5.12 -9.39
CA ASP A 73 10.41 6.36 -10.03
C ASP A 73 11.20 7.27 -9.07
N ASP A 74 11.16 7.00 -7.76
CA ASP A 74 11.95 7.69 -6.72
C ASP A 74 13.49 7.49 -6.89
N TYR A 75 13.89 6.84 -7.98
CA TYR A 75 15.21 6.30 -8.27
C TYR A 75 16.20 7.19 -8.96
N GLN A 76 15.78 8.32 -9.51
CA GLN A 76 16.74 9.23 -10.12
C GLN A 76 17.80 9.72 -9.11
N LEU A 77 17.65 9.38 -7.81
CA LEU A 77 18.58 9.77 -6.75
C LEU A 77 19.42 8.64 -6.13
N ASN A 78 19.15 7.33 -6.33
CA ASN A 78 19.97 6.23 -5.75
C ASN A 78 19.80 4.87 -6.47
N ILE A 79 20.70 4.56 -7.41
CA ILE A 79 20.75 3.28 -8.17
C ILE A 79 20.84 2.02 -7.30
N ASP A 80 21.47 2.12 -6.12
CA ASP A 80 21.76 0.95 -5.26
C ASP A 80 20.55 0.42 -4.47
N LYS A 81 19.40 1.09 -4.53
CA LYS A 81 18.18 0.69 -3.80
C LYS A 81 17.14 0.05 -4.71
N CYS A 82 17.60 -0.77 -5.67
CA CYS A 82 16.72 -1.29 -6.71
C CYS A 82 15.62 -2.29 -6.31
N LEU A 83 14.54 -1.88 -5.63
CA LEU A 83 13.49 -2.77 -5.13
C LEU A 83 12.38 -3.15 -6.13
N ALA A 84 12.24 -2.46 -7.26
CA ALA A 84 11.28 -2.82 -8.31
C ALA A 84 11.84 -2.53 -9.70
N ASN A 85 12.08 -3.60 -10.46
CA ASN A 85 12.57 -3.54 -11.83
C ASN A 85 12.01 -4.74 -12.63
N PRO A 86 11.20 -4.51 -13.68
CA PRO A 86 10.65 -5.58 -14.49
C PRO A 86 11.72 -6.37 -15.24
N GLU A 87 12.86 -5.77 -15.58
CA GLU A 87 13.97 -6.43 -16.28
C GLU A 87 14.63 -7.51 -15.42
N THR A 88 14.70 -7.29 -14.11
CA THR A 88 15.18 -8.29 -13.13
C THR A 88 14.03 -9.12 -12.55
N LYS A 89 12.81 -8.96 -13.08
CA LYS A 89 11.58 -9.61 -12.58
C LYS A 89 11.34 -9.37 -11.09
N THR A 90 11.70 -8.20 -10.61
CA THR A 90 11.51 -7.77 -9.21
C THR A 90 10.37 -6.78 -9.15
N ALA A 91 9.41 -6.98 -8.26
CA ALA A 91 8.37 -6.00 -7.95
C ALA A 91 8.32 -5.74 -6.44
N MET A 92 7.66 -4.66 -6.06
CA MET A 92 7.58 -4.23 -4.66
C MET A 92 6.13 -4.13 -4.19
N ILE A 93 5.88 -4.65 -2.99
CA ILE A 93 4.63 -4.43 -2.27
C ILE A 93 4.69 -3.06 -1.60
N LYS A 94 3.71 -2.19 -1.88
CA LYS A 94 3.49 -0.93 -1.14
C LYS A 94 2.05 -0.82 -0.66
N SER A 95 1.81 0.08 0.29
CA SER A 95 0.47 0.52 0.72
C SER A 95 -0.48 -0.59 1.19
N LEU A 96 0.03 -1.70 1.74
CA LEU A 96 -0.81 -2.71 2.38
C LEU A 96 -1.50 -2.12 3.60
N PHE A 97 -2.82 -2.05 3.56
CA PHE A 97 -3.65 -1.64 4.70
C PHE A 97 -4.92 -2.47 4.74
N ILE A 98 -5.25 -3.00 5.92
CA ILE A 98 -6.53 -3.65 6.20
C ILE A 98 -7.24 -2.80 7.24
N ARG A 99 -8.48 -2.40 6.96
CA ARG A 99 -9.32 -1.60 7.86
C ARG A 99 -9.39 -2.26 9.24
N HIS A 100 -9.36 -1.45 10.30
CA HIS A 100 -9.28 -1.94 11.68
C HIS A 100 -10.33 -3.00 12.05
N ALA A 101 -11.58 -2.85 11.59
CA ALA A 101 -12.67 -3.80 11.83
C ALA A 101 -12.45 -5.21 11.22
N TYR A 102 -11.49 -5.33 10.31
CA TYR A 102 -11.17 -6.56 9.58
C TYR A 102 -9.77 -7.12 9.92
N GLN A 103 -9.02 -6.46 10.81
CA GLN A 103 -7.72 -6.93 11.26
C GLN A 103 -7.84 -8.20 12.12
N ARG A 104 -6.72 -8.94 12.27
CA ARG A 104 -6.62 -10.22 13.00
C ARG A 104 -7.47 -11.37 12.44
N LYS A 105 -8.01 -11.22 11.23
CA LYS A 105 -8.78 -12.25 10.50
C LYS A 105 -7.98 -12.96 9.40
N GLY A 106 -6.67 -12.67 9.29
CA GLY A 106 -5.79 -13.26 8.29
C GLY A 106 -5.76 -12.55 6.93
N TYR A 107 -6.57 -11.51 6.71
CA TYR A 107 -6.68 -10.84 5.40
C TYR A 107 -5.39 -10.18 4.89
N GLY A 108 -4.51 -9.71 5.77
CA GLY A 108 -3.19 -9.19 5.35
C GLY A 108 -2.33 -10.27 4.70
N LYS A 109 -2.23 -11.44 5.34
CA LYS A 109 -1.53 -12.61 4.81
C LYS A 109 -2.14 -13.05 3.48
N GLU A 110 -3.47 -13.17 3.43
CA GLU A 110 -4.17 -13.61 2.22
C GLU A 110 -3.99 -12.62 1.06
N SER A 111 -3.98 -11.31 1.34
CA SER A 111 -3.73 -10.28 0.33
C SER A 111 -2.34 -10.40 -0.28
N ILE A 112 -1.30 -10.66 0.54
CA ILE A 112 0.06 -10.87 0.03
C ILE A 112 0.13 -12.11 -0.84
N LEU A 113 -0.41 -13.25 -0.38
CA LEU A 113 -0.40 -14.50 -1.15
C LEU A 113 -1.08 -14.37 -2.50
N GLN A 114 -2.20 -13.64 -2.56
CA GLN A 114 -2.88 -13.38 -3.82
C GLN A 114 -2.12 -12.42 -4.71
N LEU A 115 -1.47 -11.40 -4.11
CA LEU A 115 -0.65 -10.46 -4.85
C LEU A 115 0.53 -11.15 -5.51
N GLU A 116 1.23 -12.03 -4.79
CA GLU A 116 2.36 -12.81 -5.31
C GLU A 116 1.93 -13.67 -6.51
N LYS A 117 0.81 -14.39 -6.38
CA LYS A 117 0.25 -15.19 -7.49
C LYS A 117 -0.12 -14.32 -8.68
N PHE A 118 -0.76 -13.17 -8.43
CA PHE A 118 -1.12 -12.20 -9.46
C PHE A 118 0.12 -11.63 -10.17
N ALA A 119 1.16 -11.26 -9.41
CA ALA A 119 2.40 -10.71 -9.94
C ALA A 119 3.16 -11.73 -10.80
N ALA A 120 3.30 -12.96 -10.31
CA ALA A 120 3.94 -14.04 -11.05
C ALA A 120 3.18 -14.39 -12.33
N SER A 121 1.87 -14.57 -12.25
CA SER A 121 1.05 -14.98 -13.41
C SER A 121 0.90 -13.90 -14.48
N LYS A 122 0.70 -12.64 -14.07
CA LYS A 122 0.40 -11.55 -15.01
C LYS A 122 1.64 -10.83 -15.53
N TYR A 123 2.68 -10.72 -14.71
CA TYR A 123 3.86 -9.91 -15.01
C TYR A 123 5.17 -10.72 -15.01
N GLY A 124 5.13 -12.02 -14.71
CA GLY A 124 6.33 -12.85 -14.68
C GLY A 124 7.30 -12.47 -13.56
N ILE A 125 6.81 -11.85 -12.48
CA ILE A 125 7.62 -11.46 -11.33
C ILE A 125 8.09 -12.70 -10.57
N GLU A 126 9.39 -12.74 -10.25
CA GLU A 126 10.04 -13.83 -9.52
C GLU A 126 10.45 -13.40 -8.11
N ILE A 127 10.71 -12.10 -7.90
CA ILE A 127 11.15 -11.54 -6.63
C ILE A 127 10.17 -10.46 -6.18
N MET A 128 9.68 -10.58 -4.95
CA MET A 128 8.80 -9.60 -4.32
C MET A 128 9.53 -8.96 -3.14
N ALA A 129 9.80 -7.66 -3.25
CA ALA A 129 10.32 -6.84 -2.18
C ALA A 129 9.17 -6.25 -1.35
N LEU A 130 9.41 -6.04 -0.06
CA LEU A 130 8.53 -5.29 0.82
C LEU A 130 9.40 -4.32 1.61
N ASP A 131 9.11 -3.02 1.51
CA ASP A 131 9.67 -2.04 2.42
C ASP A 131 8.64 -1.75 3.51
N THR A 132 9.06 -1.96 4.75
CA THR A 132 8.26 -1.71 5.95
C THR A 132 8.65 -0.40 6.63
N ALA A 133 9.53 0.41 6.01
CA ALA A 133 9.86 1.72 6.52
C ALA A 133 8.58 2.56 6.63
N ALA A 134 8.37 3.12 7.81
CA ALA A 134 7.37 4.14 8.05
C ALA A 134 7.63 5.32 7.08
N SER A 135 6.62 5.79 6.33
CA SER A 135 6.76 7.07 5.65
C SER A 135 7.09 8.16 6.68
N ASP A 136 8.09 8.99 6.37
CA ASP A 136 8.78 9.90 7.30
C ASP A 136 7.89 10.93 8.02
N VAL A 137 6.59 10.99 7.69
CA VAL A 137 5.64 11.93 8.29
C VAL A 137 5.48 11.70 9.80
N ASN A 138 5.66 10.46 10.30
CA ASN A 138 5.61 10.18 11.74
C ASN A 138 6.91 10.41 12.49
N ASN A 139 8.07 10.49 11.82
CA ASN A 139 9.32 10.84 12.50
C ASN A 139 9.31 12.30 12.96
N MET A 140 8.59 13.19 12.28
CA MET A 140 8.47 14.60 12.69
C MET A 140 7.58 14.80 13.93
N ALA A 141 6.55 13.98 14.12
CA ALA A 141 5.67 14.08 15.30
C ALA A 141 6.35 13.58 16.59
N SER A 142 7.20 12.56 16.48
CA SER A 142 7.98 12.03 17.62
C SER A 142 9.18 12.92 17.98
N ILE A 143 9.84 13.52 17.00
CA ILE A 143 10.98 14.45 17.23
C ILE A 143 10.50 15.75 17.88
N ARG A 144 9.31 16.27 17.50
CA ARG A 144 8.79 17.52 18.07
C ARG A 144 8.43 17.39 19.57
N ASN A 145 7.94 16.23 20.01
CA ASN A 145 7.69 15.95 21.43
C ASN A 145 8.98 15.69 22.23
N TRP A 146 10.00 15.07 21.62
CA TRP A 146 11.28 14.85 22.29
C TRP A 146 12.03 16.17 22.50
N VAL A 147 12.15 17.01 21.47
CA VAL A 147 12.85 18.30 21.52
C VAL A 147 12.20 19.27 22.52
N MET A 148 10.87 19.29 22.65
CA MET A 148 10.20 20.17 23.63
C MET A 148 10.39 19.69 25.09
N SER A 149 10.45 18.36 25.33
CA SER A 149 10.62 17.83 26.69
C SER A 149 12.06 17.98 27.25
N SER A 150 13.05 18.08 26.35
CA SER A 150 14.46 18.24 26.73
C SER A 150 14.86 19.68 27.03
N PHE A 151 14.06 20.68 26.67
CA PHE A 151 14.33 22.09 27.00
C PHE A 151 13.75 22.53 28.34
N GLU A 152 12.80 21.80 28.93
CA GLU A 152 12.16 22.18 30.19
C GLU A 152 12.81 21.59 31.46
N ASN A 153 13.79 20.68 31.35
CA ASN A 153 14.41 20.00 32.50
C ASN A 153 15.92 20.27 32.66
N GLY A 154 16.43 21.37 32.08
CA GLY A 154 17.88 21.64 31.97
C GLY A 154 18.44 22.79 32.81
N PHE A 155 17.69 23.37 33.75
CA PHE A 155 18.22 24.39 34.67
C PHE A 155 17.54 24.29 36.05
N GLN A 156 18.13 23.49 36.94
CA GLN A 156 18.22 23.77 38.38
C GLN A 156 19.57 23.25 38.89
#